data_AF-A0A9N9BY40-F1
#
_entry.id   AF-A0A9N9BY40-F1
#
_cell.length_a   1.000
_cell.length_b   1.000
_cell.length_c   1.000
_cell.angle_alpha   90.00
_cell.angle_beta   90.00
_cell.angle_gamma   90.00
#
_symmetry.space_group_name_H-M   'P 1'
#
loop_
_entity.id
_entity.type
_entity.pdbx_description
1 polymer ?
#
loop_
_entity_poly.entity_id
_entity_poly.type
_entity_poly.pdbx_seq_one_letter_code
_entity_poly.pdbx_strand_id
1 'polypeptide(L)'
;MTEHVERGLNQVEFPLRKKGNACGRLKLTAEHIENYPDVPDEARVYLKPGANEEGYWTATHLIEQVGYKAIEALFPNCIAVFAFDNSSNHSAFAADALVAKRMNIGPGGNAPKMRDTFWGPNNERQTMNFPDDRPRGIKQILSERGL
;
A
#
# COMPACT_ATOMS: atom_id res chain seq x y z
N MET A 1 20.12 22.87 -48.48
CA MET A 1 18.65 22.78 -48.42
C MET A 1 18.28 21.31 -48.34
N THR A 2 18.18 20.77 -47.13
CA THR A 2 17.22 19.72 -46.78
C THR A 2 17.09 19.77 -45.26
N GLU A 3 15.98 20.34 -44.77
CA GLU A 3 15.59 20.29 -43.36
C GLU A 3 15.13 18.87 -43.03
N HIS A 4 15.70 18.28 -41.98
CA HIS A 4 15.11 17.11 -41.34
C HIS A 4 14.26 17.59 -40.16
N VAL A 5 12.95 17.53 -40.39
CA VAL A 5 11.89 17.84 -39.44
C VAL A 5 11.90 16.79 -38.32
N GLU A 6 12.27 17.22 -37.10
CA GLU A 6 12.01 16.46 -35.88
C GLU A 6 10.49 16.40 -35.65
N ARG A 7 9.92 15.19 -35.73
CA ARG A 7 8.55 14.92 -35.29
C ARG A 7 8.55 14.78 -33.77
N GLY A 8 8.43 15.90 -33.07
CA GLY A 8 8.07 15.92 -31.66
C GLY A 8 6.69 15.31 -31.47
N LEU A 9 6.61 14.17 -30.79
CA LEU A 9 5.37 13.64 -30.26
C LEU A 9 4.90 14.58 -29.15
N ASN A 10 4.10 15.59 -29.52
CA ASN A 10 3.38 16.39 -28.55
C ASN A 10 2.39 15.46 -27.80
N GLN A 11 2.73 15.13 -26.56
CA GLN A 11 1.78 14.58 -25.60
C GLN A 11 0.71 15.66 -25.40
N VAL A 12 -0.46 15.46 -26.02
CA VAL A 12 -1.62 16.30 -25.76
C VAL A 12 -2.16 15.86 -24.40
N GLU A 13 -1.76 16.57 -23.34
CA GLU A 13 -2.46 16.47 -22.07
C GLU A 13 -3.87 17.06 -22.26
N PHE A 14 -4.88 16.26 -22.00
CA PHE A 14 -6.26 16.73 -21.86
C PHE A 14 -6.48 17.08 -20.38
N PRO A 15 -6.41 18.36 -19.97
CA PRO A 15 -6.72 18.72 -18.61
C PRO A 15 -8.21 18.47 -18.36
N LEU A 16 -8.51 17.58 -17.41
CA LEU A 16 -9.85 17.43 -16.87
C LEU A 16 -10.31 18.79 -16.34
N ARG A 17 -11.29 19.42 -17.01
CA ARG A 17 -11.91 20.68 -16.54
C ARG A 17 -12.64 20.41 -15.22
N LYS A 18 -12.12 20.95 -14.12
CA LYS A 18 -12.73 20.83 -12.79
C LYS A 18 -13.86 21.86 -12.65
N LYS A 19 -15.05 21.40 -12.25
CA LYS A 19 -16.16 22.25 -11.81
C LYS A 19 -16.15 22.26 -10.27
N GLY A 20 -15.89 23.42 -9.68
CA GLY A 20 -16.00 23.66 -8.23
C GLY A 20 -14.67 24.00 -7.53
N ASN A 21 -14.75 24.97 -6.61
CA ASN A 21 -13.70 25.35 -5.66
C ASN A 21 -13.56 24.25 -4.59
N ALA A 22 -12.95 23.14 -4.95
CA ALA A 22 -12.47 22.15 -3.99
C ALA A 22 -10.94 22.28 -3.90
N CYS A 23 -10.47 22.49 -2.67
CA CYS A 23 -9.08 22.61 -2.21
C CYS A 23 -8.06 22.06 -3.22
N GLY A 24 -7.16 22.92 -3.67
CA GLY A 24 -6.03 22.58 -4.53
C GLY A 24 -5.13 21.53 -3.88
N ARG A 25 -4.28 20.92 -4.72
CA ARG A 25 -3.25 19.95 -4.33
C ARG A 25 -2.56 20.38 -3.03
N LEU A 26 -2.35 19.44 -2.10
CA LEU A 26 -1.60 19.72 -0.89
C LEU A 26 -0.13 19.97 -1.27
N LYS A 27 0.31 21.20 -1.05
CA LYS A 27 1.64 21.71 -1.42
C LYS A 27 2.22 22.52 -0.28
N LEU A 28 3.50 22.33 0.01
CA LEU A 28 4.21 23.13 1.00
C LEU A 28 4.37 24.58 0.52
N THR A 29 4.32 25.54 1.44
CA THR A 29 4.73 26.93 1.16
C THR A 29 6.25 27.04 1.18
N ALA A 30 6.81 28.12 0.63
CA ALA A 30 8.26 28.35 0.66
C ALA A 30 8.85 28.31 2.08
N GLU A 31 8.14 28.85 3.06
CA GLU A 31 8.51 28.82 4.48
C GLU A 31 8.51 27.39 5.05
N HIS A 32 7.53 26.56 4.69
CA HIS A 32 7.51 25.15 5.12
C HIS A 32 8.63 24.33 4.46
N ILE A 33 9.01 24.65 3.22
CA ILE A 33 10.13 23.97 2.54
C ILE A 33 11.46 24.27 3.26
N GLU A 34 11.65 25.50 3.72
CA GLU A 34 12.85 25.87 4.49
C GLU A 34 12.89 25.16 5.86
N ASN A 35 11.74 25.06 6.53
CA ASN A 35 11.64 24.41 7.85
C ASN A 35 11.64 22.87 7.77
N TYR A 36 11.28 22.29 6.62
CA TYR A 36 11.15 20.84 6.43
C TYR A 36 11.78 20.40 5.09
N PRO A 37 13.11 20.51 4.93
CA PRO A 37 13.79 20.25 3.65
C PRO A 37 13.67 18.79 3.17
N ASP A 38 13.44 17.85 4.10
CA ASP A 38 13.29 16.42 3.80
C ASP A 38 11.85 16.02 3.41
N VAL A 39 10.90 16.97 3.44
CA VAL A 39 9.50 16.70 3.11
C VAL A 39 9.25 17.09 1.65
N PRO A 40 8.68 16.18 0.84
CA PRO A 40 8.30 16.50 -0.53
C PRO A 40 7.39 17.72 -0.57
N ASP A 41 7.67 18.61 -1.52
CA ASP A 41 6.96 19.85 -1.77
C ASP A 41 5.49 19.62 -2.16
N GLU A 42 5.17 18.46 -2.76
CA GLU A 42 3.79 18.04 -3.06
C GLU A 42 3.49 16.63 -2.53
N ALA A 43 2.30 16.43 -1.95
CA ALA A 43 1.87 15.13 -1.41
C ALA A 43 1.36 14.17 -2.52
N ARG A 44 2.25 13.82 -3.46
CA ARG A 44 1.94 12.92 -4.58
C ARG A 44 3.11 11.99 -4.88
N VAL A 45 2.79 10.79 -5.32
CA VAL A 45 3.74 9.83 -5.91
C VAL A 45 3.27 9.54 -7.32
N TYR A 46 4.21 9.50 -8.27
CA TYR A 46 3.94 9.12 -9.65
C TYR A 46 4.26 7.65 -9.83
N LEU A 47 3.36 6.93 -10.49
CA LEU A 47 3.62 5.58 -10.98
C LEU A 47 3.93 5.68 -12.47
N LYS A 48 5.12 5.26 -12.90
CA LYS A 48 5.47 5.19 -14.32
C LYS A 48 5.03 3.83 -14.89
N PRO A 49 4.08 3.77 -15.84
CA PRO A 49 3.70 2.49 -16.44
C PRO A 49 4.78 2.01 -17.42
N GLY A 50 5.22 0.75 -17.29
CA GLY A 50 6.13 0.14 -18.27
C GLY A 50 6.59 -1.27 -17.90
N ALA A 51 7.11 -2.01 -18.89
CA ALA A 51 7.54 -3.41 -18.73
C ALA A 51 8.66 -3.62 -17.68
N ASN A 52 9.37 -2.55 -17.30
CA ASN A 52 10.48 -2.59 -16.35
C ASN A 52 10.45 -1.50 -15.27
N GLU A 53 9.38 -0.70 -15.13
CA GLU A 53 9.30 0.32 -14.08
C GLU A 53 7.91 0.32 -13.41
N GLU A 54 7.94 0.15 -12.09
CA GLU A 54 6.93 0.41 -11.04
C GLU A 54 5.61 -0.37 -10.98
N GLY A 55 5.34 -1.30 -11.90
CA GLY A 55 4.28 -2.30 -11.70
C GLY A 55 2.87 -1.70 -11.48
N TYR A 56 2.10 -2.28 -10.54
CA TYR A 56 0.75 -1.81 -10.19
C TYR A 56 0.76 -0.96 -8.93
N TRP A 57 -0.21 -0.04 -8.79
CA TRP A 57 -0.42 0.66 -7.52
C TRP A 57 -0.82 -0.34 -6.42
N THR A 58 -0.07 -0.39 -5.34
CA THR A 58 -0.29 -1.31 -4.22
C THR A 58 -0.72 -0.57 -2.96
N ALA A 59 -1.19 -1.32 -1.97
CA ALA A 59 -1.51 -0.76 -0.67
C ALA A 59 -0.30 -0.16 0.05
N THR A 60 0.90 -0.70 -0.19
CA THR A 60 2.15 -0.14 0.32
C THR A 60 2.38 1.27 -0.22
N HIS A 61 2.18 1.50 -1.53
CA HIS A 61 2.32 2.84 -2.12
C HIS A 61 1.35 3.85 -1.50
N LEU A 62 0.12 3.42 -1.17
CA LEU A 62 -0.84 4.28 -0.46
C LEU A 62 -0.35 4.62 0.95
N ILE A 63 0.10 3.62 1.71
CA ILE A 63 0.61 3.82 3.08
C ILE A 63 1.81 4.76 3.06
N GLU A 64 2.73 4.58 2.13
CA GLU A 64 3.88 5.46 1.95
C GLU A 64 3.42 6.89 1.63
N GLN A 65 2.54 7.08 0.64
CA GLN A 65 2.03 8.41 0.28
C GLN A 65 1.34 9.12 1.46
N VAL A 66 0.57 8.39 2.26
CA VAL A 66 -0.12 8.94 3.43
C VAL A 66 0.85 9.20 4.58
N GLY A 67 1.87 8.35 4.75
CA GLY A 67 2.93 8.50 5.74
C GLY A 67 3.93 9.62 5.42
N TYR A 68 4.02 10.06 4.16
CA TYR A 68 4.84 11.20 3.77
C TYR A 68 4.23 12.52 4.25
N LYS A 69 4.57 12.85 5.51
CA LYS A 69 4.95 14.10 6.19
C LYS A 69 4.45 15.49 5.74
N ALA A 70 3.93 15.69 4.53
CA ALA A 70 3.44 17.01 4.11
C ALA A 70 2.31 17.51 5.02
N ILE A 71 1.48 16.59 5.55
CA ILE A 71 0.38 16.95 6.45
C ILE A 71 0.88 17.24 7.86
N GLU A 72 1.83 16.47 8.38
CA GLU A 72 2.43 16.72 9.71
C GLU A 72 3.19 18.05 9.74
N ALA A 73 3.89 18.39 8.65
CA ALA A 73 4.59 19.67 8.52
C ALA A 73 3.63 20.87 8.46
N LEU A 74 2.51 20.74 7.74
CA LEU A 74 1.52 21.81 7.58
C LEU A 74 0.58 21.97 8.80
N PHE A 75 0.35 20.89 9.54
CA PHE A 75 -0.62 20.85 10.63
C PHE A 75 -0.09 20.05 11.84
N PRO A 76 1.00 20.49 12.49
CA PRO A 76 1.70 19.71 13.52
C PRO A 76 0.87 19.41 14.78
N ASN A 77 -0.23 20.13 14.98
CA ASN A 77 -1.13 19.96 16.12
C ASN A 77 -2.50 19.40 15.73
N CYS A 78 -2.61 18.78 14.55
CA CYS A 78 -3.85 18.20 14.05
C CYS A 78 -3.74 16.69 13.84
N ILE A 79 -4.88 16.01 13.92
CA ILE A 79 -4.98 14.60 13.55
C ILE A 79 -5.45 14.53 12.10
N ALA A 80 -4.61 13.96 11.24
CA ALA A 80 -4.96 13.73 9.85
C ALA A 80 -5.92 12.53 9.74
N VAL A 81 -7.08 12.73 9.11
CA VAL A 81 -8.05 11.67 8.82
C VAL A 81 -8.19 11.52 7.32
N PHE A 82 -7.92 10.33 6.81
CA PHE A 82 -8.03 10.00 5.38
C PHE A 82 -9.19 9.04 5.16
N ALA A 83 -10.06 9.39 4.22
CA ALA A 83 -11.14 8.53 3.76
C ALA A 83 -10.94 8.26 2.26
N PHE A 84 -10.83 6.98 1.90
CA PHE A 84 -10.70 6.54 0.51
C PHE A 84 -11.97 5.83 0.10
N ASP A 85 -12.66 6.34 -0.92
CA ASP A 85 -13.78 5.66 -1.57
C ASP A 85 -13.26 4.84 -2.77
N ASN A 86 -13.79 3.64 -2.94
CA ASN A 86 -13.56 2.77 -4.09
C ASN A 86 -12.08 2.40 -4.39
N SER A 87 -11.23 2.37 -3.35
CA SER A 87 -9.84 1.92 -3.50
C SER A 87 -9.78 0.38 -3.42
N SER A 88 -9.06 -0.29 -4.34
CA SER A 88 -8.81 -1.74 -4.25
C SER A 88 -8.03 -2.15 -2.98
N ASN A 89 -7.50 -1.16 -2.25
CA ASN A 89 -6.87 -1.30 -0.95
C ASN A 89 -7.73 -1.96 0.13
N HIS A 90 -9.07 -1.99 -0.03
CA HIS A 90 -9.93 -2.75 0.89
C HIS A 90 -9.61 -4.25 0.94
N SER A 91 -8.90 -4.78 -0.05
CA SER A 91 -8.44 -6.18 -0.09
C SER A 91 -7.03 -6.39 0.47
N ALA A 92 -6.39 -5.35 1.02
CA ALA A 92 -5.07 -5.45 1.59
C ALA A 92 -5.14 -6.12 2.97
N PHE A 93 -4.28 -7.10 3.18
CA PHE A 93 -4.10 -7.75 4.47
C PHE A 93 -2.68 -7.50 4.94
N ALA A 94 -2.48 -7.39 6.26
CA ALA A 94 -1.16 -7.40 6.85
C ALA A 94 -0.35 -8.63 6.39
N ALA A 95 0.97 -8.50 6.34
CA ALA A 95 1.85 -9.54 5.80
C ALA A 95 1.70 -10.90 6.52
N ASP A 96 1.44 -10.85 7.82
CA ASP A 96 1.24 -11.98 8.73
C ASP A 96 -0.24 -12.29 9.00
N ALA A 97 -1.18 -11.71 8.24
CA ALA A 97 -2.60 -11.92 8.45
C ALA A 97 -3.03 -13.38 8.20
N LEU A 98 -3.98 -13.84 9.01
CA LEU A 98 -4.64 -15.12 8.86
C LEU A 98 -5.56 -15.12 7.65
N VAL A 99 -5.07 -15.63 6.51
CA VAL A 99 -5.83 -15.67 5.25
C VAL A 99 -5.83 -17.10 4.72
N ALA A 100 -6.88 -17.87 5.00
CA ALA A 100 -6.96 -19.29 4.63
C ALA A 100 -6.68 -19.55 3.14
N LYS A 101 -7.12 -18.65 2.25
CA LYS A 101 -6.86 -18.73 0.79
C LYS A 101 -5.37 -18.71 0.43
N ARG A 102 -4.50 -18.17 1.30
CA ARG A 102 -3.04 -18.11 1.12
C ARG A 102 -2.30 -19.27 1.78
N MET A 103 -3.01 -20.17 2.48
CA MET A 103 -2.39 -21.33 3.12
C MET A 103 -2.26 -22.49 2.13
N ASN A 104 -1.20 -23.28 2.30
CA ASN A 104 -1.04 -24.53 1.59
C ASN A 104 -1.84 -25.66 2.27
N ILE A 105 -2.16 -26.72 1.51
CA ILE A 105 -2.80 -27.91 2.09
C ILE A 105 -1.83 -28.60 3.06
N GLY A 106 -0.59 -28.79 2.62
CA GLY A 106 0.53 -29.30 3.41
C GLY A 106 1.43 -28.19 3.97
N PRO A 107 2.38 -28.54 4.84
CA PRO A 107 3.30 -27.57 5.45
C PRO A 107 4.36 -27.06 4.47
N GLY A 108 4.85 -25.84 4.72
CA GLY A 108 5.93 -25.20 3.96
C GLY A 108 5.53 -24.73 2.58
N GLY A 109 6.48 -24.74 1.65
CA GLY A 109 6.29 -24.25 0.29
C GLY A 109 6.12 -22.73 0.20
N ASN A 110 5.53 -22.26 -0.89
CA ASN A 110 5.26 -20.84 -1.11
C ASN A 110 3.96 -20.40 -0.39
N ALA A 111 3.96 -20.44 0.94
CA ALA A 111 2.91 -19.89 1.80
C ALA A 111 3.48 -18.79 2.71
N PRO A 112 2.70 -17.76 3.05
CA PRO A 112 3.16 -16.72 3.96
C PRO A 112 3.21 -17.25 5.40
N LYS A 113 4.15 -16.73 6.19
CA LYS A 113 4.14 -16.90 7.65
C LYS A 113 2.97 -16.10 8.21
N MET A 114 2.07 -16.74 8.93
CA MET A 114 0.91 -16.07 9.54
C MET A 114 1.09 -15.99 11.04
N ARG A 115 0.54 -14.97 11.69
CA ARG A 115 0.54 -14.88 13.15
C ARG A 115 -0.30 -15.98 13.78
N ASP A 116 0.02 -16.32 15.02
CA ASP A 116 -0.78 -17.28 15.76
C ASP A 116 -2.19 -16.75 16.02
N THR A 117 -3.09 -17.70 16.25
CA THR A 117 -4.49 -17.40 16.55
C THR A 117 -4.91 -18.13 17.80
N PHE A 118 -6.15 -17.89 18.24
CA PHE A 118 -6.76 -18.60 19.34
C PHE A 118 -8.08 -19.20 18.88
N TRP A 119 -8.48 -20.32 19.48
CA TRP A 119 -9.69 -21.02 19.09
C TRP A 119 -10.34 -21.76 20.27
N GLY A 120 -11.61 -22.14 20.08
CA GLY A 120 -12.38 -22.88 21.07
C GLY A 120 -12.81 -22.04 22.29
N PRO A 121 -13.67 -22.60 23.17
CA PRO A 121 -14.18 -21.91 24.35
C PRO A 121 -13.09 -21.60 25.39
N ASN A 122 -11.97 -22.34 25.35
CA ASN A 122 -10.84 -22.18 26.26
C ASN A 122 -9.79 -21.17 25.75
N ASN A 123 -10.03 -20.53 24.60
CA ASN A 123 -9.08 -19.61 23.96
C ASN A 123 -7.69 -20.26 23.79
N GLU A 124 -7.68 -21.47 23.24
CA GLU A 124 -6.46 -22.26 23.04
C GLU A 124 -5.62 -21.65 21.93
N ARG A 125 -4.32 -21.46 22.18
CA ARG A 125 -3.41 -20.91 21.18
C ARG A 125 -3.18 -21.93 20.06
N GLN A 126 -3.49 -21.55 18.83
CA GLN A 126 -3.15 -22.25 17.62
C GLN A 126 -1.89 -21.63 16.99
N THR A 127 -0.79 -22.38 16.97
CA THR A 127 0.40 -21.96 16.23
C THR A 127 0.17 -22.10 14.73
N MET A 128 0.53 -21.09 13.95
CA MET A 128 0.41 -21.11 12.49
C MET A 128 1.71 -21.47 11.77
N ASN A 129 2.83 -21.42 12.48
CA ASN A 129 4.14 -21.82 11.98
C ASN A 129 4.76 -22.89 12.89
N PHE A 130 5.74 -23.61 12.38
CA PHE A 130 6.60 -24.48 13.17
C PHE A 130 7.72 -23.66 13.84
N PRO A 131 8.44 -24.23 14.83
CA PRO A 131 9.59 -23.57 15.44
C PRO A 131 10.74 -23.26 14.46
N ASP A 132 10.79 -23.96 13.33
CA ASP A 132 11.72 -23.72 12.21
C ASP A 132 11.21 -22.63 11.25
N ASP A 133 10.19 -21.87 11.64
CA ASP A 133 9.55 -20.80 10.88
C ASP A 133 8.82 -21.23 9.59
N ARG A 134 8.69 -22.55 9.36
CA ARG A 134 7.94 -23.08 8.23
C ARG A 134 6.42 -22.92 8.46
N PRO A 135 5.64 -22.42 7.49
CA PRO A 135 4.19 -22.34 7.62
C PRO A 135 3.53 -23.72 7.78
N ARG A 136 2.53 -23.84 8.65
CA ARG A 136 1.71 -25.06 8.75
C ARG A 136 0.67 -25.11 7.63
N GLY A 137 0.34 -26.32 7.20
CA GLY A 137 -0.70 -26.54 6.20
C GLY A 137 -2.11 -26.56 6.82
N ILE A 138 -3.13 -26.20 6.04
CA ILE A 138 -4.51 -26.16 6.54
C ILE A 138 -4.99 -27.53 7.04
N LYS A 139 -4.55 -28.63 6.41
CA LYS A 139 -4.92 -29.99 6.83
C LYS A 139 -4.47 -30.26 8.27
N GLN A 140 -3.24 -29.85 8.60
CA GLN A 140 -2.69 -30.05 9.93
C GLN A 140 -3.42 -29.20 10.97
N ILE A 141 -3.69 -27.93 10.68
CA ILE A 141 -4.43 -27.04 11.58
C ILE A 141 -5.84 -27.58 11.84
N LEU A 142 -6.52 -28.10 10.82
CA LEU A 142 -7.85 -28.70 10.98
C LEU A 142 -7.79 -29.97 11.83
N SER A 143 -6.82 -30.86 11.60
CA SER A 143 -6.63 -32.05 12.42
C SER A 143 -6.31 -31.73 13.89
N GLU A 144 -5.49 -30.70 14.16
CA GLU A 144 -5.20 -30.21 15.52
C GLU A 144 -6.47 -29.68 16.23
N ARG A 145 -7.46 -29.23 15.45
CA ARG A 145 -8.77 -28.76 15.94
C ARG A 145 -9.85 -29.84 15.96
N GLY A 146 -9.54 -31.06 15.53
CA GLY A 146 -10.50 -32.17 15.43
C GLY A 146 -11.53 -32.01 14.31
N LEU A 147 -11.18 -31.31 13.22
CA LEU A 147 -12.01 -31.07 12.03
C LEU A 147 -11.51 -31.84 10.80
#